data_AF-A0AAX4KHZ2-F1
#
_entry.id   AF-A0AAX4KHZ2-F1
#
_cell.length_a   1.000
_cell.length_b   1.000
_cell.length_c   1.000
_cell.angle_alpha   90.00
_cell.angle_beta   90.00
_cell.angle_gamma   90.00
#
_symmetry.space_group_name_H-M   'P 1'
#
loop_
_entity.id
_entity.type
_entity.pdbx_description
1 polymer ?
#
loop_
_entity_poly.entity_id
_entity_poly.type
_entity_poly.pdbx_seq_one_letter_code
_entity_poly.pdbx_strand_id
1 'polypeptide(L)'
;MADIAACIAYLRSSTFLGKTNNSVDQNKIIVSGGSAGGWLALFLGSGIGFEACSLTPPEPPLAVVPLYPITDICAPFFNTKQSPVSYFGRMIEHSEVTEYMNPSAPATSESALESTRSKCYPYMVQEAIEAKLLLEGTGIPPEAFSIASAIASGEAKLPPMFIVHGT
;
A
#
# COMPACT_ATOMS: atom_id res chain seq x y z
N MET A 1 4.89 -6.59 -1.95
CA MET A 1 4.31 -7.82 -1.35
C MET A 1 5.29 -8.64 -0.53
N ALA A 2 6.54 -8.85 -0.97
CA ALA A 2 7.53 -9.66 -0.24
C ALA A 2 7.73 -9.21 1.22
N ASP A 3 7.82 -7.91 1.49
CA ASP A 3 7.98 -7.38 2.85
C ASP A 3 6.77 -7.66 3.75
N ILE A 4 5.55 -7.65 3.19
CA ILE A 4 4.33 -7.99 3.93
C ILE A 4 4.40 -9.46 4.38
N ALA A 5 4.75 -10.35 3.45
CA ALA A 5 4.93 -11.78 3.74
C ALA A 5 6.04 -12.02 4.76
N ALA A 6 7.19 -11.37 4.60
CA ALA A 6 8.32 -11.50 5.52
C ALA A 6 7.97 -10.99 6.92
N CYS A 7 7.27 -9.86 7.01
CA CYS A 7 6.84 -9.28 8.28
C CYS A 7 5.89 -10.22 9.03
N ILE A 8 4.83 -10.71 8.37
CA ILE A 8 3.88 -11.59 9.04
C ILE A 8 4.49 -12.95 9.41
N ALA A 9 5.40 -13.47 8.57
CA ALA A 9 6.16 -14.68 8.88
C ALA A 9 7.07 -14.48 10.11
N TYR A 10 7.74 -13.33 10.22
CA TYR A 10 8.54 -12.99 11.38
C TYR A 10 7.70 -12.86 12.65
N LEU A 11 6.55 -12.18 12.59
CA LEU A 11 5.63 -12.04 13.73
C LEU A 11 5.11 -13.39 14.23
N ARG A 12 5.00 -14.40 13.36
CA ARG A 12 4.61 -15.78 13.70
C ARG A 12 5.79 -16.72 14.01
N SER A 13 7.02 -16.22 13.98
CA SER A 13 8.21 -17.04 14.21
C SER A 13 8.52 -17.25 15.69
N SER A 14 9.14 -18.38 16.03
CA SER A 14 9.68 -18.62 17.39
C SER A 14 10.73 -17.57 17.80
N THR A 15 11.45 -16.99 16.83
CA THR A 15 12.41 -15.90 17.06
C THR A 15 11.72 -14.67 17.64
N PHE A 16 10.60 -14.24 17.08
CA PHE A 16 9.83 -13.10 17.62
C PHE A 16 9.22 -13.43 18.98
N LEU A 17 8.70 -14.65 19.15
CA LEU A 17 8.16 -15.11 20.42
C LEU A 17 9.22 -15.09 21.54
N GLY A 18 10.43 -15.57 21.24
CA GLY A 18 11.57 -15.52 22.16
C GLY A 18 11.97 -14.09 22.53
N LYS A 19 12.01 -13.17 21.55
CA LYS A 19 12.31 -11.75 21.79
C LYS A 19 11.27 -11.03 22.65
N THR A 20 10.04 -11.54 22.67
CA THR A 20 8.94 -10.98 23.47
C THR A 20 8.76 -11.74 24.79
N ASN A 21 9.69 -12.61 25.19
CA ASN A 21 9.57 -13.46 26.37
C ASN A 21 8.25 -14.24 26.43
N ASN A 22 7.77 -14.72 25.27
CA ASN A 22 6.49 -15.41 25.10
C ASN A 22 5.25 -14.62 25.55
N SER A 23 5.32 -13.28 25.58
CA SER A 23 4.20 -12.43 26.02
C SER A 23 3.16 -12.16 24.92
N VAL A 24 3.49 -12.41 23.66
CA VAL A 24 2.60 -12.15 22.52
C VAL A 24 1.93 -13.43 22.04
N ASP A 25 0.59 -13.39 21.92
CA ASP A 25 -0.19 -14.44 21.26
C ASP A 25 -0.12 -14.28 19.74
N GLN A 26 0.73 -15.07 19.08
CA GLN A 26 1.00 -14.99 17.64
C GLN A 26 -0.21 -15.41 16.77
N ASN A 27 -1.27 -15.97 17.37
CA ASN A 27 -2.52 -16.31 16.68
C ASN A 27 -3.53 -15.15 16.69
N LYS A 28 -3.28 -14.09 17.46
CA LYS A 28 -4.18 -12.93 17.61
C LYS A 28 -3.61 -11.66 16.99
N ILE A 29 -2.97 -11.80 15.82
CA ILE A 29 -2.41 -10.66 15.08
C ILE A 29 -3.55 -9.88 14.44
N ILE A 30 -3.63 -8.58 14.73
CA ILE A 30 -4.54 -7.63 14.08
C ILE A 30 -3.67 -6.58 13.38
N VAL A 31 -4.01 -6.24 12.14
CA VAL A 31 -3.23 -5.32 11.31
C VAL A 31 -4.05 -4.08 10.98
N SER A 32 -3.42 -2.91 11.03
CA SER A 32 -4.03 -1.63 10.68
C SER A 32 -3.06 -0.78 9.86
N GLY A 33 -3.59 0.28 9.25
CA GLY A 33 -2.80 1.26 8.52
C GLY A 33 -3.67 2.35 7.92
N GLY A 34 -3.08 3.53 7.70
CA GLY A 34 -3.72 4.68 7.06
C GLY A 34 -3.40 4.76 5.56
N SER A 35 -4.36 5.15 4.72
CA SER A 35 -4.13 5.41 3.28
C SER A 35 -3.45 4.23 2.59
N ALA A 36 -2.26 4.40 2.01
CA ALA A 36 -1.46 3.32 1.44
C ALA A 36 -1.15 2.20 2.44
N GLY A 37 -0.92 2.51 3.72
CA GLY A 37 -0.75 1.50 4.77
C GLY A 37 -2.03 0.69 5.01
N GLY A 38 -3.20 1.32 4.88
CA GLY A 38 -4.49 0.63 4.94
C GLY A 38 -4.68 -0.33 3.76
N TRP A 39 -4.17 0.05 2.57
CA TRP A 39 -4.13 -0.82 1.41
C TRP A 39 -3.25 -2.05 1.62
N LEU A 40 -2.06 -1.88 2.21
CA LEU A 40 -1.20 -3.01 2.60
C LEU A 40 -1.91 -3.96 3.59
N ALA A 41 -2.64 -3.40 4.55
CA ALA A 41 -3.44 -4.17 5.49
C ALA A 41 -4.56 -4.96 4.77
N LEU A 42 -5.22 -4.34 3.77
CA LEU A 42 -6.22 -5.00 2.92
C LEU A 42 -5.62 -6.11 2.05
N PHE A 43 -4.42 -5.94 1.49
CA PHE A 43 -3.72 -7.00 0.74
C PHE A 43 -3.42 -8.19 1.62
N LEU A 44 -2.88 -7.95 2.82
CA LEU A 44 -2.61 -9.02 3.77
C LEU A 44 -3.89 -9.72 4.23
N GLY A 45 -4.98 -8.98 4.44
CA GLY A 45 -6.28 -9.55 4.82
C GLY A 45 -6.91 -10.38 3.72
N SER A 46 -6.84 -9.92 2.47
CA SER A 46 -7.54 -10.54 1.33
C SER A 46 -6.72 -11.59 0.58
N GLY A 47 -5.39 -11.52 0.65
CA GLY A 47 -4.47 -12.29 -0.19
C GLY A 47 -4.32 -11.75 -1.62
N ILE A 48 -5.00 -10.65 -1.98
CA ILE A 48 -4.96 -10.06 -3.32
C ILE A 48 -3.56 -9.54 -3.65
N GLY A 49 -3.16 -9.70 -4.91
CA GLY A 49 -1.90 -9.19 -5.46
C GLY A 49 -0.68 -10.08 -5.20
N PHE A 50 -0.75 -11.05 -4.28
CA PHE A 50 0.37 -11.96 -4.00
C PHE A 50 0.70 -12.85 -5.21
N GLU A 51 -0.31 -13.50 -5.81
CA GLU A 51 -0.09 -14.38 -6.96
C GLU A 51 0.45 -13.62 -8.18
N ALA A 52 -0.04 -12.39 -8.41
CA ALA A 52 0.48 -11.51 -9.45
C ALA A 52 1.97 -11.18 -9.25
N CYS A 53 2.43 -11.14 -7.99
CA CYS A 53 3.85 -11.01 -7.63
C CYS A 53 4.60 -12.35 -7.57
N SER A 54 4.03 -13.46 -8.04
CA SER A 54 4.60 -14.81 -7.92
C SER A 54 4.87 -15.24 -6.47
N LEU A 55 4.01 -14.82 -5.55
CA LEU A 55 4.09 -15.16 -4.12
C LEU A 55 2.85 -15.92 -3.68
N THR A 56 3.03 -16.84 -2.74
CA THR A 56 1.91 -17.44 -2.02
C THR A 56 1.37 -16.46 -0.98
N PRO A 57 0.05 -16.20 -0.94
CA PRO A 57 -0.54 -15.40 0.12
C PRO A 57 -0.22 -16.01 1.51
N PRO A 58 0.25 -15.21 2.47
CA PRO A 58 0.41 -15.70 3.83
C PRO A 58 -0.95 -15.94 4.48
N GLU A 59 -1.00 -16.71 5.58
CA GLU A 59 -2.22 -16.84 6.36
C GLU A 59 -2.75 -15.46 6.81
N PRO A 60 -4.04 -15.17 6.66
CA PRO A 60 -4.60 -13.87 7.00
C PRO A 60 -4.47 -13.59 8.51
N PRO A 61 -4.40 -12.31 8.92
CA PRO A 61 -4.46 -11.92 10.31
C PRO A 61 -5.87 -12.20 10.88
N LEU A 62 -5.99 -12.20 12.20
CA LEU A 62 -7.27 -12.42 12.89
C LEU A 62 -8.32 -11.37 12.50
N ALA A 63 -7.89 -10.12 12.32
CA ALA A 63 -8.72 -9.01 11.88
C ALA A 63 -7.88 -7.93 11.20
N VAL A 64 -8.55 -7.07 10.42
CA VAL A 64 -7.94 -5.92 9.77
C VAL A 64 -8.70 -4.64 10.11
N VAL A 65 -7.99 -3.56 10.39
CA VAL A 65 -8.56 -2.25 10.74
C VAL A 65 -7.97 -1.18 9.82
N PRO A 66 -8.41 -1.11 8.55
CA PRO A 66 -7.88 -0.14 7.62
C PRO A 66 -8.50 1.25 7.87
N LEU A 67 -7.68 2.28 7.84
CA LEU A 67 -8.05 3.67 8.08
C LEU A 67 -7.92 4.45 6.77
N TYR A 68 -9.04 5.00 6.27
CA TYR A 68 -9.16 5.70 4.99
C TYR A 68 -8.30 5.04 3.87
N PRO A 69 -8.43 3.72 3.67
CA PRO A 69 -7.48 2.98 2.84
C PRO A 69 -7.61 3.35 1.37
N ILE A 70 -6.51 3.20 0.64
CA ILE A 70 -6.61 3.00 -0.81
C ILE A 70 -7.30 1.64 -1.02
N THR A 71 -8.32 1.61 -1.88
CA THR A 71 -9.08 0.39 -2.21
C THR A 71 -8.96 0.02 -3.67
N ASP A 72 -8.60 0.97 -4.54
CA ASP A 72 -8.47 0.76 -5.96
C ASP A 72 -7.47 1.74 -6.57
N ILE A 73 -6.36 1.23 -7.10
CA ILE A 73 -5.35 2.02 -7.81
C ILE A 73 -5.83 2.47 -9.20
N CYS A 74 -6.86 1.82 -9.74
CA CYS A 74 -7.50 2.22 -10.99
C CYS A 74 -8.49 3.37 -10.82
N ALA A 75 -8.76 3.79 -9.57
CA ALA A 75 -9.71 4.85 -9.28
C ALA A 75 -9.30 6.18 -9.94
N PRO A 76 -10.28 7.04 -10.34
CA PRO A 76 -10.00 8.31 -10.99
C PRO A 76 -9.02 9.21 -10.23
N PHE A 77 -8.98 9.13 -8.90
CA PHE A 77 -8.03 9.88 -8.09
C PHE A 77 -6.57 9.64 -8.49
N PHE A 78 -6.20 8.40 -8.83
CA PHE A 78 -4.85 8.00 -9.22
C PHE A 78 -4.63 7.97 -10.73
N ASN A 79 -5.70 7.86 -11.51
CA ASN A 79 -5.65 7.62 -12.96
C ASN A 79 -6.17 8.80 -13.82
N THR A 80 -6.54 9.92 -13.20
CA THR A 80 -6.92 11.16 -13.89
C THR A 80 -6.03 12.31 -13.43
N LYS A 81 -5.38 12.99 -14.38
CA LYS A 81 -4.51 14.13 -14.07
C LYS A 81 -5.28 15.22 -13.32
N GLN A 82 -4.64 15.79 -12.30
CA GLN A 82 -5.19 16.89 -11.51
C GLN A 82 -4.31 18.11 -11.69
N SER A 83 -4.87 19.25 -12.09
CA SER A 83 -4.06 20.44 -12.41
C SER A 83 -4.78 21.73 -11.98
N PRO A 84 -4.36 22.36 -10.87
CA PRO A 84 -3.45 21.86 -9.83
C PRO A 84 -4.15 20.84 -8.92
N VAL A 85 -3.35 20.12 -8.12
CA VAL A 85 -3.89 19.29 -7.03
C VAL A 85 -4.54 20.18 -5.97
N SER A 86 -5.78 19.87 -5.59
CA SER A 86 -6.65 20.75 -4.79
C SER A 86 -6.06 21.17 -3.44
N TYR A 87 -5.28 20.30 -2.82
CA TYR A 87 -4.65 20.55 -1.51
C TYR A 87 -3.21 21.10 -1.60
N PHE A 88 -2.65 21.28 -2.80
CA PHE A 88 -1.31 21.81 -3.00
C PHE A 88 -1.30 23.23 -3.59
N GLY A 89 -2.31 23.59 -4.38
CA GLY A 89 -2.57 24.97 -4.80
C GLY A 89 -1.64 25.52 -5.90
N ARG A 90 -0.74 24.71 -6.46
CA ARG A 90 0.09 25.05 -7.63
C ARG A 90 0.46 23.82 -8.45
N MET A 91 0.91 24.06 -9.68
CA MET A 91 1.58 23.03 -10.48
C MET A 91 2.98 22.74 -9.92
N ILE A 92 3.40 21.49 -10.00
CA ILE A 92 4.74 21.02 -9.66
C ILE A 92 5.46 20.69 -10.96
N GLU A 93 6.61 21.32 -11.17
CA GLU A 93 7.45 21.01 -12.34
C GLU A 93 8.20 19.69 -12.13
N HIS A 94 8.38 18.90 -13.18
CA HIS A 94 9.10 17.62 -13.09
C HIS A 94 10.52 17.76 -12.51
N SER A 95 11.19 18.89 -12.79
CA SER A 95 12.52 19.20 -12.24
C SER A 95 12.53 19.29 -10.71
N GLU A 96 11.40 19.62 -10.08
CA GLU A 96 11.28 19.70 -8.62
C GLU A 96 11.21 18.33 -7.94
N VAL A 97 11.03 17.24 -8.68
CA VAL A 97 10.88 15.88 -8.13
C VAL A 97 11.85 14.88 -8.73
N THR A 98 12.62 15.28 -9.75
CA THR A 98 13.51 14.41 -10.54
C THR A 98 14.48 13.61 -9.66
N GLU A 99 14.96 14.17 -8.55
CA GLU A 99 15.84 13.48 -7.59
C GLU A 99 15.25 12.15 -7.09
N TYR A 100 13.93 12.06 -6.95
CA TYR A 100 13.23 10.88 -6.43
C TYR A 100 12.48 10.09 -7.51
N MET A 101 12.67 10.41 -8.79
CA MET A 101 12.04 9.71 -9.91
C MET A 101 12.91 8.60 -10.50
N ASN A 102 14.13 8.39 -9.98
CA ASN A 102 15.00 7.30 -10.40
C ASN A 102 14.64 6.00 -9.63
N PRO A 103 14.08 4.98 -10.30
CA PRO A 103 13.71 3.73 -9.63
C PRO A 103 14.91 2.90 -9.15
N SER A 104 16.13 3.21 -9.62
CA SER A 104 17.38 2.58 -9.19
C SER A 104 18.10 3.33 -8.08
N ALA A 105 17.54 4.45 -7.59
CA ALA A 105 18.11 5.17 -6.45
C ALA A 105 17.97 4.35 -5.15
N PRO A 106 18.84 4.59 -4.13
CA PRO A 106 18.67 3.99 -2.82
C PRO A 106 17.28 4.25 -2.24
N ALA A 107 16.64 3.21 -1.71
CA ALA A 107 15.34 3.35 -1.06
C ALA A 107 15.44 4.28 0.17
N THR A 108 14.46 5.17 0.32
CA THR A 108 14.34 6.07 1.47
C THR A 108 12.90 6.04 2.01
N SER A 109 12.76 6.14 3.32
CA SER A 109 11.47 6.14 4.02
C SER A 109 11.09 7.51 4.60
N GLU A 110 12.07 8.38 4.85
CA GLU A 110 11.86 9.68 5.49
C GLU A 110 11.44 10.75 4.47
N SER A 111 10.42 11.56 4.80
CA SER A 111 10.00 12.71 4.00
C SER A 111 9.63 13.86 4.93
N ALA A 112 10.59 14.74 5.24
CA ALA A 112 10.30 15.97 5.97
C ALA A 112 9.33 16.85 5.16
N LEU A 113 8.47 17.61 5.85
CA LEU A 113 7.41 18.42 5.22
C LEU A 113 7.96 19.40 4.17
N GLU A 114 9.10 20.02 4.45
CA GLU A 114 9.76 20.99 3.56
C GLU A 114 10.73 20.35 2.55
N SER A 115 10.86 19.02 2.55
CA SER A 115 11.78 18.34 1.64
C SER A 115 11.23 18.29 0.22
N THR A 116 12.12 18.21 -0.76
CA THR A 116 11.77 17.93 -2.15
C THR A 116 10.90 16.66 -2.29
N ARG A 117 11.12 15.66 -1.42
CA ARG A 117 10.35 14.40 -1.42
C ARG A 117 8.87 14.59 -1.08
N SER A 118 8.51 15.59 -0.26
CA SER A 118 7.11 15.83 0.11
C SER A 118 6.25 16.23 -1.11
N LYS A 119 6.89 16.71 -2.18
CA LYS A 119 6.25 17.06 -3.45
C LYS A 119 5.97 15.84 -4.34
N CYS A 120 6.59 14.69 -4.09
CA CYS A 120 6.43 13.51 -4.95
C CYS A 120 5.01 12.97 -4.95
N TYR A 121 4.32 12.96 -3.81
CA TYR A 121 2.92 12.52 -3.72
C TYR A 121 1.97 13.43 -4.51
N PRO A 122 1.92 14.76 -4.29
CA PRO A 122 1.08 15.62 -5.11
C PRO A 122 1.50 15.61 -6.59
N TYR A 123 2.79 15.46 -6.92
CA TYR A 123 3.21 15.30 -8.32
C TYR A 123 2.68 14.00 -8.94
N MET A 124 2.71 12.88 -8.21
CA MET A 124 2.15 11.62 -8.66
C MET A 124 0.65 11.77 -8.99
N VAL A 125 -0.10 12.45 -8.12
CA VAL A 125 -1.53 12.72 -8.31
C VAL A 125 -1.76 13.68 -9.48
N GLN A 126 -0.92 14.72 -9.60
CA GLN A 126 -0.99 15.70 -10.69
C GLN A 126 -0.87 15.00 -12.05
N GLU A 127 0.11 14.12 -12.20
CA GLU A 127 0.40 13.46 -13.47
C GLU A 127 -0.34 12.14 -13.68
N ALA A 128 -1.08 11.66 -12.65
CA ALA A 128 -1.77 10.38 -12.64
C ALA A 128 -0.84 9.19 -12.96
N ILE A 129 0.27 9.10 -12.23
CA ILE A 129 1.35 8.15 -12.50
C ILE A 129 1.56 7.07 -11.42
N GLU A 130 0.63 6.89 -10.47
CA GLU A 130 0.77 5.89 -9.38
C GLU A 130 1.07 4.49 -9.92
N ALA A 131 0.25 4.00 -10.85
CA ALA A 131 0.41 2.68 -11.45
C ALA A 131 1.75 2.55 -12.19
N LYS A 132 2.19 3.60 -12.87
CA LYS A 132 3.49 3.63 -13.52
C LYS A 132 4.61 3.48 -12.49
N LEU A 133 4.58 4.29 -11.43
CA LEU A 133 5.63 4.27 -10.39
C LEU A 133 5.72 2.91 -9.68
N LEU A 134 4.60 2.22 -9.48
CA LEU A 134 4.57 0.94 -8.78
C LEU A 134 4.84 -0.27 -9.68
N LEU A 135 4.42 -0.24 -10.95
CA LEU A 135 4.29 -1.44 -11.79
C LEU A 135 5.08 -1.38 -13.10
N GLU A 136 5.69 -0.24 -13.45
CA GLU A 136 6.50 -0.14 -14.67
C GLU A 136 7.62 -1.19 -14.66
N GLY A 137 7.76 -1.91 -15.77
CA GLY A 137 8.74 -3.00 -15.93
C GLY A 137 8.34 -4.33 -15.29
N THR A 138 7.24 -4.41 -14.52
CA THR A 138 6.81 -5.67 -13.89
C THR A 138 5.95 -6.56 -14.80
N GLY A 139 5.25 -5.95 -15.77
CA GLY A 139 4.25 -6.63 -16.59
C GLY A 139 2.94 -6.95 -15.84
N ILE A 140 2.80 -6.53 -14.59
CA ILE A 140 1.61 -6.79 -13.77
C ILE A 140 0.56 -5.69 -14.03
N PRO A 141 -0.69 -6.04 -14.37
CA PRO A 141 -1.75 -5.07 -14.55
C PRO A 141 -2.16 -4.42 -13.21
N PRO A 142 -2.49 -3.11 -13.17
CA PRO A 142 -2.91 -2.42 -11.93
C PRO A 142 -4.12 -3.05 -11.24
N GLU A 143 -5.02 -3.64 -12.03
CA GLU A 143 -6.23 -4.32 -11.55
C GLU A 143 -5.92 -5.48 -10.59
N ALA A 144 -4.74 -6.09 -10.71
CA ALA A 144 -4.28 -7.14 -9.79
C ALA A 144 -4.14 -6.66 -8.34
N PHE A 145 -4.17 -5.34 -8.12
CA PHE A 145 -4.06 -4.67 -6.83
C PHE A 145 -5.36 -3.95 -6.42
N SER A 146 -6.46 -4.16 -7.15
CA SER A 146 -7.77 -3.56 -6.87
C SER A 146 -8.55 -4.39 -5.84
N ILE A 147 -8.66 -3.89 -4.61
CA ILE A 147 -9.41 -4.55 -3.52
C ILE A 147 -10.92 -4.45 -3.76
N ALA A 148 -11.40 -3.27 -4.15
CA ALA A 148 -12.84 -3.03 -4.34
C ALA A 148 -13.44 -3.97 -5.40
N SER A 149 -12.76 -4.13 -6.53
CA SER A 149 -13.19 -5.00 -7.63
C SER A 149 -13.24 -6.47 -7.20
N ALA A 150 -12.23 -6.96 -6.49
CA ALA A 150 -12.17 -8.33 -6.01
C ALA A 150 -13.23 -8.65 -4.92
N ILE A 151 -13.60 -7.67 -4.09
CA ILE A 151 -14.72 -7.80 -3.16
C ILE A 151 -16.04 -7.89 -3.94
N ALA A 152 -16.24 -6.99 -4.90
CA ALA A 152 -17.46 -6.95 -5.70
C ALA A 152 -17.67 -8.22 -6.53
N SER A 153 -16.59 -8.85 -7.02
CA SER A 153 -16.65 -10.12 -7.75
C SER A 153 -16.79 -11.35 -6.87
N GLY A 154 -16.63 -11.21 -5.54
CA GLY A 154 -16.65 -12.34 -4.60
C GLY A 154 -15.36 -13.16 -4.58
N GLU A 155 -14.30 -12.71 -5.24
CA GLU A 155 -12.97 -13.32 -5.22
C GLU A 155 -12.28 -13.15 -3.86
N ALA A 156 -12.52 -12.02 -3.20
CA ALA A 156 -11.89 -11.70 -1.93
C ALA A 156 -12.52 -12.47 -0.76
N LYS A 157 -11.69 -13.21 -0.02
CA LYS A 157 -12.04 -13.71 1.32
C LYS A 157 -11.42 -12.78 2.36
N LEU A 158 -12.25 -12.10 3.12
CA LEU A 158 -11.79 -11.11 4.09
C LEU A 158 -11.96 -11.64 5.53
N PRO A 159 -10.97 -11.44 6.41
CA PRO A 159 -11.17 -11.60 7.85
C PRO A 159 -12.14 -10.52 8.37
N PRO A 160 -12.61 -10.64 9.64
CA PRO A 160 -13.33 -9.57 10.30
C PRO A 160 -12.63 -8.21 10.13
N MET A 161 -13.39 -7.22 9.70
CA MET A 161 -12.84 -5.91 9.32
C MET A 161 -13.66 -4.75 9.89
N PHE A 162 -12.96 -3.77 10.46
CA PHE A 162 -13.54 -2.48 10.85
C PHE A 162 -12.92 -1.38 9.99
N ILE A 163 -13.66 -0.90 9.00
CA ILE A 163 -13.19 0.13 8.08
C ILE A 163 -13.59 1.51 8.60
N VAL A 164 -12.62 2.37 8.80
CA VAL A 164 -12.84 3.81 8.97
C VAL A 164 -12.64 4.46 7.61
N HIS A 165 -13.66 5.09 7.04
CA HIS A 165 -13.52 5.85 5.79
C HIS A 165 -13.24 7.33 6.09
N GLY A 166 -12.54 8.00 5.17
CA GLY A 166 -12.41 9.45 5.20
C GLY A 166 -13.74 10.14 4.86
N THR A 167 -13.84 11.43 5.14
CA THR A 167 -14.93 12.32 4.72
C THR A 167 -14.44 13.29 3.67
#